data_AF-A0A9R1Q7D9-F1
#
_entry.id   AF-A0A9R1Q7D9-F1
#
_cell.length_a   1.000
_cell.length_b   1.000
_cell.length_c   1.000
_cell.angle_alpha   90.00
_cell.angle_beta   90.00
_cell.angle_gamma   90.00
#
_symmetry.space_group_name_H-M   'P 1'
#
loop_
_entity.id
_entity.type
_entity.pdbx_description
1 polymer ?
#
loop_
_entity_poly.entity_id
_entity_poly.type
_entity_poly.pdbx_seq_one_letter_code
_entity_poly.pdbx_strand_id
1 'polypeptide(L)'
;MHYTFLKGQPVLGACCRTNIGGFHITDFLRQLLSLKYPYHVANFTWEKAEELKKEHCYIAADYMSELQIFKNNKEEAEGKTRYWQLPWVPPPRDEPPSEEELARKAAYKEKAGQRLRDMAAAKRSQKIADLEEKLSGLEDLMDHLDGADESQTTSILDRSGYVSQQEIKSDILKATQSLRKAKGESNGNEENADASGADKYPLVSVPDDMLTPEQLKEKKKQILLKTTTEGKLRAKQRRAEEAALREKQEEERRTENPELYFDELRARYLELSEKVDQRKRQKVNGNNNSSGAVGRGERLNAAQKERMRLLTTAAFDRGKGEDTFGMRDEDWLVYKKMSKENEEDDDGKDDDESELARIASKIQEVDPTFVNKHDAVEPAPDPHKVRPLTAEDFRIAIGIERFRCPEVLFQPGMIGVDQAGIDEMVSISLRRLLEDESVKERLCQSILVTGGSSLFPGMIPRLESGIRQFRPYLAPLKLVRAADPILDAWRGAAAFAASSKFGKQTFTLADYREHGESLFHRYNIVYTL
;
A
#
# COMPACT_ATOMS: atom_id res chain seq x y z
N MET A 1 -33.69 -1.84 -37.12
CA MET A 1 -34.56 -1.29 -38.19
C MET A 1 -35.91 -1.95 -38.09
N HIS A 2 -36.98 -1.22 -38.39
CA HIS A 2 -38.35 -1.73 -38.44
C HIS A 2 -38.90 -1.51 -39.85
N TYR A 3 -39.40 -2.59 -40.45
CA TYR A 3 -39.96 -2.61 -41.79
C TYR A 3 -41.41 -3.07 -41.72
N THR A 4 -42.30 -2.28 -42.31
CA THR A 4 -43.73 -2.61 -42.38
C THR A 4 -44.01 -3.20 -43.75
N PHE A 5 -44.56 -4.42 -43.77
CA PHE A 5 -44.91 -5.12 -45.00
C PHE A 5 -46.42 -5.18 -45.16
N LEU A 6 -46.91 -4.73 -46.31
CA LEU A 6 -48.32 -4.81 -46.69
C LEU A 6 -48.43 -5.55 -48.02
N LYS A 7 -49.22 -6.64 -48.06
CA LYS A 7 -49.43 -7.46 -49.28
C LYS A 7 -48.11 -7.90 -49.95
N GLY A 8 -47.09 -8.23 -49.16
CA GLY A 8 -45.78 -8.66 -49.65
C GLY A 8 -44.85 -7.54 -50.10
N GLN A 9 -45.25 -6.27 -49.97
CA GLN A 9 -44.43 -5.11 -50.33
C GLN A 9 -43.99 -4.33 -49.09
N PRO A 10 -42.73 -3.87 -49.02
CA PRO A 10 -42.29 -2.98 -47.95
C PRO A 10 -42.87 -1.58 -48.17
N VAL A 11 -43.49 -1.01 -47.14
CA VAL A 11 -43.99 0.37 -47.16
C VAL A 11 -42.86 1.30 -46.70
N LEU A 12 -42.05 1.76 -47.65
CA LEU A 12 -40.82 2.52 -47.38
C LEU A 12 -41.04 3.79 -46.55
N GLY A 13 -42.16 4.50 -46.75
CA GLY A 13 -42.50 5.69 -45.98
C GLY A 13 -42.78 5.43 -44.48
N ALA A 14 -43.19 4.19 -44.15
CA ALA A 14 -43.42 3.77 -42.77
C ALA A 14 -42.16 3.16 -42.13
N CYS A 15 -41.11 2.88 -42.90
CA CYS A 15 -39.89 2.28 -42.38
C CYS A 15 -39.18 3.21 -41.38
N CYS A 16 -38.63 2.59 -40.34
CA CYS A 16 -37.87 3.29 -39.32
C CYS A 16 -36.48 2.65 -39.17
N ARG A 17 -35.44 3.46 -39.15
CA ARG A 17 -34.05 3.02 -38.89
C ARG A 17 -33.53 3.72 -37.64
N THR A 18 -32.83 2.94 -36.82
CA THR A 18 -31.98 3.45 -35.74
C THR A 18 -30.52 3.27 -36.17
N ASN A 19 -29.66 4.16 -35.71
CA ASN A 19 -28.21 4.09 -35.91
C ASN A 19 -27.52 3.22 -34.86
N ILE A 20 -28.27 2.57 -33.98
CA ILE A 20 -27.74 1.66 -32.96
C ILE A 20 -27.89 0.20 -33.41
N GLY A 21 -26.94 -0.63 -32.98
CA GLY A 21 -26.97 -2.05 -33.25
C GLY A 21 -25.94 -2.81 -32.42
N GLY A 22 -25.69 -4.06 -32.80
CA GLY A 22 -24.79 -4.96 -32.06
C GLY A 22 -23.35 -4.45 -31.90
N PHE A 23 -22.86 -3.62 -32.83
CA PHE A 23 -21.58 -2.92 -32.72
C PHE A 23 -21.55 -2.00 -31.50
N HIS A 24 -22.51 -1.09 -31.40
CA HIS A 24 -22.59 -0.11 -30.30
C HIS A 24 -22.71 -0.77 -28.93
N ILE A 25 -23.43 -1.90 -28.84
CA ILE A 25 -23.52 -2.70 -27.60
C ILE A 25 -22.15 -3.26 -27.21
N THR A 26 -21.40 -3.82 -28.17
CA THR A 26 -20.04 -4.33 -27.92
C THR A 26 -19.12 -3.20 -27.48
N ASP A 27 -19.14 -2.08 -28.20
CA ASP A 27 -18.25 -0.95 -27.89
C ASP A 27 -18.57 -0.37 -26.50
N PHE A 28 -19.84 -0.24 -26.17
CA PHE A 28 -20.25 0.26 -24.86
C PHE A 28 -19.82 -0.69 -23.73
N LEU A 29 -19.96 -2.01 -23.90
CA LEU A 29 -19.44 -2.99 -22.94
C LEU A 29 -17.93 -2.84 -22.74
N ARG A 30 -17.19 -2.75 -23.86
CA ARG A 30 -15.73 -2.57 -23.83
C ARG A 30 -15.32 -1.28 -23.10
N GLN A 31 -16.00 -0.17 -23.38
CA GLN A 31 -15.76 1.10 -22.71
C GLN A 31 -16.04 1.01 -21.20
N LEU A 32 -17.18 0.43 -20.80
CA LEU A 32 -17.53 0.25 -19.38
C LEU A 32 -16.51 -0.61 -18.64
N LEU A 33 -16.08 -1.73 -19.23
CA LEU A 33 -15.05 -2.58 -18.64
C LEU A 33 -13.71 -1.86 -18.53
N SER A 34 -13.33 -1.08 -19.55
CA SER A 34 -12.09 -0.29 -19.57
C SER A 34 -12.07 0.78 -18.46
N LEU A 35 -13.21 1.43 -18.23
CA LEU A 35 -13.38 2.41 -17.15
C LEU A 35 -13.37 1.75 -15.77
N LYS A 36 -13.96 0.56 -15.65
CA LYS A 36 -14.05 -0.19 -14.38
C LYS A 36 -12.72 -0.84 -14.00
N TYR A 37 -11.92 -1.27 -14.97
CA TYR A 37 -10.64 -1.95 -14.78
C TYR A 37 -9.53 -1.30 -15.62
N PRO A 38 -9.04 -0.10 -15.25
CA PRO A 38 -8.06 0.65 -16.03
C PRO A 38 -6.74 -0.07 -16.28
N TYR A 39 -6.32 -0.94 -15.36
CA TYR A 39 -5.08 -1.72 -15.48
C TYR A 39 -5.17 -2.86 -16.49
N HIS A 40 -6.38 -3.27 -16.87
CA HIS A 40 -6.64 -4.41 -17.75
C HIS A 40 -7.15 -4.00 -19.14
N VAL A 41 -7.10 -2.71 -19.49
CA VAL A 41 -7.65 -2.17 -20.74
C VAL A 41 -7.12 -2.90 -21.98
N ALA A 42 -5.85 -3.28 -21.98
CA ALA A 42 -5.24 -4.03 -23.08
C ALA A 42 -5.89 -5.40 -23.32
N ASN A 43 -6.51 -6.01 -22.30
CA ASN A 43 -7.20 -7.29 -22.41
C ASN A 43 -8.63 -7.14 -22.98
N PHE A 44 -9.21 -5.94 -22.95
CA PHE A 44 -10.56 -5.67 -23.46
C PHE A 44 -10.56 -5.42 -24.97
N THR A 45 -10.14 -6.42 -25.75
CA THR A 45 -10.22 -6.36 -27.21
C THR A 45 -11.67 -6.39 -27.69
N TRP A 46 -11.88 -5.99 -28.95
CA TRP A 46 -13.21 -5.98 -29.56
C TRP A 46 -13.84 -7.38 -29.59
N GLU A 47 -13.06 -8.36 -30.01
CA GLU A 47 -13.47 -9.76 -30.16
C GLU A 47 -13.89 -10.32 -28.81
N LYS A 48 -13.12 -10.01 -27.76
CA LYS A 48 -13.43 -10.51 -26.42
C LYS A 48 -14.66 -9.85 -25.84
N ALA A 49 -14.83 -8.54 -26.03
CA ALA A 49 -16.07 -7.87 -25.66
C ALA A 49 -17.28 -8.42 -26.43
N GLU A 50 -17.12 -8.78 -27.69
CA GLU A 50 -18.19 -9.39 -28.49
C GLU A 50 -18.57 -10.79 -27.98
N GLU A 51 -17.60 -11.62 -27.62
CA GLU A 51 -17.80 -12.94 -27.01
C GLU A 51 -18.54 -12.80 -25.67
N LEU A 52 -18.03 -11.96 -24.75
CA LEU A 52 -18.66 -11.70 -23.45
C LEU A 52 -20.09 -11.18 -23.59
N LYS A 53 -20.33 -10.32 -24.58
CA LYS A 53 -21.67 -9.84 -24.93
C LYS A 53 -22.58 -11.00 -25.33
N LYS A 54 -22.13 -11.88 -26.23
CA LYS A 54 -22.95 -12.99 -26.73
C LYS A 54 -23.26 -14.03 -25.64
N GLU A 55 -22.30 -14.29 -24.76
CA GLU A 55 -22.42 -15.34 -23.74
C GLU A 55 -23.09 -14.90 -22.45
N HIS A 56 -22.90 -13.64 -22.05
CA HIS A 56 -23.27 -13.19 -20.71
C HIS A 56 -24.29 -12.07 -20.68
N CYS A 57 -24.45 -11.27 -21.74
CA CYS A 57 -25.43 -10.19 -21.74
C CYS A 57 -26.86 -10.69 -21.99
N TYR A 58 -27.82 -9.99 -21.41
CA TYR A 58 -29.25 -10.25 -21.55
C TYR A 58 -30.02 -8.94 -21.49
N ILE A 59 -31.28 -8.95 -21.90
CA ILE A 59 -32.17 -7.80 -21.81
C ILE A 59 -33.12 -8.03 -20.64
N ALA A 60 -33.16 -7.09 -19.70
CA ALA A 60 -34.11 -7.12 -18.61
C ALA A 60 -35.52 -6.78 -19.12
N ALA A 61 -36.55 -7.43 -18.59
CA ALA A 61 -37.94 -7.11 -18.94
C ALA A 61 -38.35 -5.72 -18.42
N ASP A 62 -37.89 -5.37 -17.22
CA ASP A 62 -37.93 -4.03 -16.65
C ASP A 62 -36.54 -3.66 -16.14
N TYR A 63 -35.93 -2.67 -16.79
CA TYR A 63 -34.58 -2.20 -16.49
C TYR A 63 -34.46 -1.61 -15.08
N MET A 64 -35.48 -0.87 -14.62
CA MET A 64 -35.41 -0.19 -13.33
C MET A 64 -35.49 -1.18 -12.18
N SER A 65 -36.38 -2.17 -12.27
CA SER A 65 -36.47 -3.26 -11.29
C SER A 65 -35.17 -4.07 -11.23
N GLU A 66 -34.58 -4.41 -12.39
CA GLU A 66 -33.30 -5.13 -12.43
C GLU A 66 -32.16 -4.31 -11.80
N LEU A 67 -32.13 -2.99 -12.02
CA LEU A 67 -31.16 -2.10 -11.40
C LEU A 67 -31.31 -2.03 -9.88
N GLN A 68 -32.55 -2.07 -9.35
CA GLN A 68 -32.79 -2.09 -7.91
C GLN A 68 -32.32 -3.39 -7.25
N ILE A 69 -32.41 -4.53 -7.93
CA ILE A 69 -31.85 -5.80 -7.44
C ILE A 69 -30.35 -5.65 -7.21
N PHE A 70 -29.62 -5.12 -8.20
CA PHE A 70 -28.17 -4.90 -8.09
C PHE A 70 -27.78 -3.85 -7.03
N LYS A 71 -28.71 -2.98 -6.64
CA LYS A 71 -28.48 -1.96 -5.61
C LYS A 71 -28.77 -2.48 -4.20
N ASN A 72 -29.86 -3.21 -4.02
CA ASN A 72 -30.43 -3.52 -2.71
C ASN A 72 -30.22 -4.98 -2.27
N ASN A 73 -30.05 -5.92 -3.22
CA ASN A 73 -29.93 -7.35 -2.94
C ASN A 73 -28.57 -7.88 -3.40
N LYS A 74 -27.59 -7.89 -2.48
CA LYS A 74 -26.22 -8.33 -2.79
C LYS A 74 -26.13 -9.79 -3.21
N GLU A 75 -26.87 -10.68 -2.56
CA GLU A 75 -26.83 -12.13 -2.85
C GLU A 75 -27.34 -12.43 -4.26
N GLU A 76 -28.48 -11.84 -4.64
CA GLU A 76 -29.04 -12.03 -5.98
C GLU A 76 -28.18 -11.34 -7.05
N ALA A 77 -27.62 -10.18 -6.75
CA ALA A 77 -26.68 -9.48 -7.63
C ALA A 77 -25.42 -10.32 -7.89
N GLU A 78 -24.89 -10.99 -6.86
CA GLU A 78 -23.73 -11.87 -6.98
C GLU A 78 -24.06 -13.13 -7.80
N GLY A 79 -25.23 -13.75 -7.57
CA GLY A 79 -25.72 -14.87 -8.39
C GLY A 79 -25.90 -14.51 -9.88
N LYS A 80 -26.23 -13.25 -10.16
CA LYS A 80 -26.30 -12.68 -11.51
C LYS A 80 -24.96 -12.08 -11.98
N THR A 81 -23.90 -12.06 -11.19
CA THR A 81 -22.61 -11.57 -11.66
C THR A 81 -21.85 -12.71 -12.34
N ARG A 82 -21.20 -12.41 -13.47
CA ARG A 82 -20.31 -13.35 -14.17
C ARG A 82 -18.88 -12.88 -14.05
N TYR A 83 -17.97 -13.82 -13.94
CA TYR A 83 -16.56 -13.52 -13.73
C TYR A 83 -15.75 -14.07 -14.89
N TRP A 84 -14.87 -13.23 -15.43
CA TRP A 84 -13.91 -13.61 -16.42
C TRP A 84 -12.51 -13.52 -15.83
N GLN A 85 -11.84 -14.67 -15.72
CA GLN A 85 -10.48 -14.75 -15.20
C GLN A 85 -9.47 -14.44 -16.31
N LEU A 86 -8.65 -13.41 -16.09
CA LEU A 86 -7.52 -13.12 -16.96
C LEU A 86 -6.33 -14.04 -16.62
N PRO A 87 -5.43 -14.28 -17.60
CA PRO A 87 -4.19 -14.99 -17.33
C PRO A 87 -3.39 -14.30 -16.23
N TRP A 88 -3.09 -15.05 -15.17
CA TRP A 88 -2.26 -14.59 -14.06
C TRP A 88 -1.21 -15.64 -13.74
N VAL A 89 0.04 -15.20 -13.62
CA VAL A 89 1.15 -16.05 -13.17
C VAL A 89 1.50 -15.60 -11.76
N PRO A 90 1.43 -16.49 -10.76
CA PRO A 90 1.83 -16.13 -9.41
C PRO A 90 3.29 -15.68 -9.41
N PRO A 91 3.64 -14.63 -8.64
CA PRO A 91 5.04 -14.26 -8.47
C PRO A 91 5.80 -15.48 -7.92
N PRO A 92 7.07 -15.68 -8.32
CA PRO A 92 7.91 -16.72 -7.75
C PRO A 92 7.86 -16.61 -6.24
N ARG A 93 7.54 -17.71 -5.55
CA ARG A 93 7.70 -17.74 -4.10
C ARG A 93 9.20 -17.67 -3.86
N ASP A 94 9.66 -16.68 -3.11
CA ASP A 94 10.97 -16.77 -2.48
C ASP A 94 10.89 -17.98 -1.54
N GLU A 95 11.35 -19.13 -2.02
CA GLU A 95 11.51 -20.29 -1.16
C GLU A 95 12.43 -19.87 -0.01
N PRO A 96 12.08 -20.18 1.25
CA PRO A 96 12.97 -19.89 2.35
C PRO A 96 14.35 -20.50 2.01
N PRO A 97 15.44 -19.74 2.18
CA PRO A 97 16.76 -20.20 1.77
C PRO A 97 17.01 -21.59 2.34
N SER A 98 17.32 -22.54 1.45
CA SER A 98 17.59 -23.94 1.79
C SER A 98 18.54 -24.03 2.99
N GLU A 99 18.39 -25.06 3.84
CA GLU A 99 19.30 -25.31 4.97
C GLU A 99 20.78 -25.24 4.54
N GLU A 100 21.09 -25.61 3.30
CA GLU A 100 22.44 -25.51 2.74
C GLU A 100 22.90 -24.06 2.53
N GLU A 101 22.03 -23.16 2.06
CA GLU A 101 22.36 -21.74 1.88
C GLU A 101 22.51 -21.02 3.23
N LEU A 102 21.66 -21.39 4.20
CA LEU A 102 21.72 -20.86 5.55
C LEU A 102 23.00 -21.33 6.26
N ALA A 103 23.40 -22.59 6.06
CA ALA A 103 24.67 -23.15 6.51
C ALA A 103 25.87 -22.47 5.82
N ARG A 104 25.81 -22.18 4.51
CA ARG A 104 26.87 -21.43 3.80
C ARG A 104 27.03 -20.01 4.34
N LYS A 105 25.94 -19.28 4.59
CA LYS A 105 25.98 -17.93 5.19
C LYS A 105 26.51 -17.97 6.63
N ALA A 106 26.09 -18.96 7.42
CA ALA A 106 26.59 -19.17 8.77
C ALA A 106 28.10 -19.49 8.78
N ALA A 107 28.56 -20.41 7.91
CA ALA A 107 29.97 -20.77 7.76
C ALA A 107 30.82 -19.59 7.24
N TYR A 108 30.27 -18.75 6.37
CA TYR A 108 30.96 -17.52 5.94
C TYR A 108 31.10 -16.52 7.09
N LYS A 109 30.03 -16.32 7.88
CA LYS A 109 30.04 -15.45 9.06
C LYS A 109 30.99 -15.97 10.14
N GLU A 110 31.06 -17.28 10.34
CA GLU A 110 31.97 -17.94 11.25
C GLU A 110 33.43 -17.79 10.80
N LYS A 111 33.73 -18.08 9.52
CA LYS A 111 35.08 -17.86 8.94
C LYS A 111 35.51 -16.39 9.01
N ALA A 112 34.59 -15.45 8.78
CA ALA A 112 34.87 -14.03 8.94
C ALA A 112 35.16 -13.67 10.41
N GLY A 113 34.39 -14.22 11.35
CA GLY A 113 34.64 -14.09 12.79
C GLY A 113 35.98 -14.68 13.21
N GLN A 114 36.34 -15.86 12.68
CA GLN A 114 37.61 -16.53 12.93
C GLN A 114 38.79 -15.66 12.48
N ARG A 115 38.76 -15.16 11.24
CA ARG A 115 39.80 -14.26 10.71
C ARG A 115 39.98 -13.01 11.58
N LEU A 116 38.89 -12.44 12.08
CA LEU A 116 38.94 -11.26 12.95
C LEU A 116 39.58 -11.59 14.32
N ARG A 117 39.27 -12.77 14.87
CA ARG A 117 39.90 -13.29 16.11
C ARG A 117 41.39 -13.57 15.90
N ASP A 118 41.77 -14.18 14.79
CA ASP A 118 43.17 -14.50 14.46
C ASP A 118 43.99 -13.22 14.25
N MET A 119 43.46 -12.22 13.54
CA MET A 119 44.10 -10.91 13.42
C MET A 119 44.22 -10.20 14.76
N ALA A 120 43.20 -10.31 15.63
CA ALA A 120 43.25 -9.75 16.98
C ALA A 120 44.24 -10.50 17.90
N ALA A 121 44.42 -11.80 17.71
CA ALA A 121 45.40 -12.61 18.42
C ALA A 121 46.83 -12.29 17.96
N ALA A 122 47.06 -12.17 16.65
CA ALA A 122 48.35 -11.79 16.08
C ALA A 122 48.79 -10.37 16.51
N LYS A 123 47.85 -9.41 16.52
CA LYS A 123 48.13 -8.06 17.07
C LYS A 123 48.42 -8.10 18.56
N ARG A 124 47.75 -8.98 19.32
CA ARG A 124 48.02 -9.17 20.75
C ARG A 124 49.40 -9.79 20.99
N SER A 125 49.78 -10.83 20.24
CA SER A 125 51.10 -11.46 20.37
C SER A 125 52.23 -10.52 19.96
N GLN A 126 52.05 -9.72 18.91
CA GLN A 126 53.01 -8.68 18.53
C GLN A 126 53.18 -7.65 19.64
N LYS A 127 52.07 -7.17 20.21
CA LYS A 127 52.11 -6.23 21.33
C LYS A 127 52.80 -6.82 22.58
N ILE A 128 52.63 -8.12 22.84
CA ILE A 128 53.35 -8.81 23.92
C ILE A 128 54.85 -8.82 23.63
N ALA A 129 55.27 -9.24 22.43
CA ALA A 129 56.68 -9.26 22.03
C ALA A 129 57.34 -7.86 22.12
N ASP A 130 56.67 -6.83 21.61
CA ASP A 130 57.16 -5.43 21.69
C ASP A 130 57.30 -4.95 23.14
N LEU A 131 56.43 -5.43 24.05
CA LEU A 131 56.50 -5.09 25.47
C LEU A 131 57.58 -5.88 26.22
N GLU A 132 57.85 -7.13 25.82
CA GLU A 132 58.95 -7.94 26.36
C GLU A 132 60.31 -7.38 25.94
N GLU A 133 60.46 -7.00 24.67
CA GLU A 133 61.69 -6.37 24.15
C GLU A 133 61.97 -5.04 24.86
N LYS A 134 60.94 -4.21 25.05
CA LYS A 134 61.06 -2.96 25.80
C LYS A 134 61.42 -3.19 27.27
N LEU A 135 60.84 -4.20 27.91
CA LEU A 135 61.17 -4.54 29.30
C LEU A 135 62.61 -5.00 29.41
N SER A 136 63.05 -5.93 28.56
CA SER A 136 64.44 -6.39 28.51
C SER A 136 65.41 -5.23 28.33
N GLY A 137 65.13 -4.32 27.39
CA GLY A 137 65.99 -3.16 27.16
C GLY A 137 66.04 -2.18 28.35
N LEU A 138 64.94 -2.01 29.08
CA LEU A 138 64.90 -1.17 30.29
C LEU A 138 65.57 -1.84 31.49
N GLU A 139 65.47 -3.16 31.62
CA GLU A 139 66.15 -3.96 32.64
C GLU A 139 67.67 -3.95 32.41
N ASP A 140 68.13 -4.18 31.17
CA ASP A 140 69.54 -4.08 30.80
C ASP A 140 70.10 -2.68 31.12
N LEU A 141 69.33 -1.63 30.83
CA LEU A 141 69.73 -0.25 31.11
C LEU A 141 69.81 0.03 32.62
N MET A 142 68.91 -0.57 33.42
CA MET A 142 68.97 -0.50 34.88
C MET A 142 70.22 -1.20 35.43
N ASP A 143 70.55 -2.39 34.92
CA ASP A 143 71.73 -3.15 35.34
C ASP A 143 73.03 -2.40 35.01
N HIS A 144 73.10 -1.73 33.86
CA HIS A 144 74.23 -0.86 33.50
C HIS A 144 74.33 0.37 34.41
N LEU A 145 73.20 0.91 34.89
CA LEU A 145 73.18 2.06 35.81
C LEU A 145 73.54 1.65 37.25
N ASP A 146 73.16 0.45 37.69
CA ASP A 146 73.46 -0.05 39.04
C ASP A 146 74.94 -0.43 39.22
N GLY A 147 75.68 -0.67 38.12
CA GLY A 147 77.12 -0.97 38.11
C GLY A 147 78.06 0.20 37.75
N ALA A 148 77.54 1.40 37.50
CA ALA A 148 78.29 2.53 36.95
C ALA A 148 78.69 3.59 38.01
N ASP A 149 79.87 4.19 37.83
CA ASP A 149 80.35 5.33 38.64
C ASP A 149 79.55 6.62 38.33
N GLU A 150 79.57 7.64 39.22
CA GLU A 150 78.76 8.89 39.08
C GLU A 150 78.97 9.66 37.74
N SER A 151 80.16 9.55 37.13
CA SER A 151 80.43 10.15 35.80
C SER A 151 79.89 9.32 34.63
N GLN A 152 79.71 8.01 34.83
CA GLN A 152 79.20 7.07 33.83
C GLN A 152 77.67 7.05 33.84
N THR A 153 77.05 7.15 35.02
CA THR A 153 75.59 7.24 35.16
C THR A 153 75.02 8.47 34.45
N THR A 154 75.67 9.62 34.59
CA THR A 154 75.31 10.86 33.86
C THR A 154 75.43 10.68 32.34
N SER A 155 76.50 10.04 31.85
CA SER A 155 76.66 9.78 30.41
C SER A 155 75.66 8.77 29.85
N ILE A 156 75.26 7.75 30.62
CA ILE A 156 74.28 6.72 30.22
C ILE A 156 72.86 7.31 30.19
N LEU A 157 72.52 8.17 31.16
CA LEU A 157 71.23 8.87 31.20
C LEU A 157 71.08 9.85 30.01
N ASP A 158 72.12 10.64 29.69
CA ASP A 158 72.11 11.54 28.53
C ASP A 158 71.97 10.81 27.19
N ARG A 159 72.59 9.62 27.05
CA ARG A 159 72.49 8.81 25.83
C ARG A 159 71.15 8.10 25.66
N SER A 160 70.51 7.72 26.76
CA SER A 160 69.23 7.01 26.75
C SER A 160 68.02 7.95 26.76
N GLY A 161 68.22 9.24 27.02
CA GLY A 161 67.16 10.25 27.04
C GLY A 161 66.31 10.24 28.31
N TYR A 162 66.77 9.57 29.37
CA TYR A 162 66.11 9.53 30.67
C TYR A 162 66.73 10.55 31.63
N VAL A 163 65.90 11.27 32.39
CA VAL A 163 66.37 12.34 33.29
C VAL A 163 66.77 11.78 34.66
N SER A 164 66.24 10.61 35.04
CA SER A 164 66.53 9.97 36.32
C SER A 164 66.36 8.46 36.29
N GLN A 165 67.13 7.75 37.12
CA GLN A 165 66.97 6.32 37.39
C GLN A 165 65.54 5.97 37.89
N GLN A 166 64.85 6.92 38.53
CA GLN A 166 63.45 6.75 38.97
C GLN A 166 62.45 6.70 37.82
N GLU A 167 62.71 7.41 36.72
CA GLU A 167 61.84 7.39 35.53
C GLU A 167 61.89 6.02 34.85
N ILE A 168 63.09 5.44 34.75
CA ILE A 168 63.32 4.11 34.19
C ILE A 168 62.62 3.04 35.04
N LYS A 169 62.72 3.12 36.38
CA LYS A 169 61.96 2.23 37.29
C LYS A 169 60.43 2.38 37.12
N SER A 170 59.96 3.60 36.88
CA SER A 170 58.53 3.85 36.65
C SER A 170 58.03 3.27 35.32
N ASP A 171 58.88 3.30 34.28
CA ASP A 171 58.55 2.79 32.95
C ASP A 171 58.65 1.27 32.89
N ILE A 172 59.57 0.65 33.64
CA ILE A 172 59.58 -0.80 33.89
C ILE A 172 58.25 -1.24 34.54
N LEU A 173 57.76 -0.52 35.56
CA LEU A 173 56.48 -0.83 36.20
C LEU A 173 55.28 -0.70 35.24
N LYS A 174 55.23 0.37 34.43
CA LYS A 174 54.17 0.58 33.42
C LYS A 174 54.22 -0.46 32.31
N ALA A 175 55.41 -0.80 31.82
CA ALA A 175 55.60 -1.82 30.79
C ALA A 175 55.24 -3.21 31.32
N THR A 176 55.59 -3.54 32.56
CA THR A 176 55.20 -4.79 33.25
C THR A 176 53.69 -4.90 33.42
N GLN A 177 53.02 -3.83 33.85
CA GLN A 177 51.56 -3.82 34.00
C GLN A 177 50.85 -3.94 32.63
N SER A 178 51.42 -3.31 31.59
CA SER A 178 50.90 -3.41 30.23
C SER A 178 51.11 -4.79 29.63
N LEU A 179 52.24 -5.45 29.95
CA LEU A 179 52.55 -6.82 29.55
C LEU A 179 51.58 -7.82 30.19
N ARG A 180 51.33 -7.71 31.50
CA ARG A 180 50.34 -8.56 32.21
C ARG A 180 48.94 -8.45 31.61
N LYS A 181 48.49 -7.21 31.35
CA LYS A 181 47.20 -6.95 30.68
C LYS A 181 47.15 -7.53 29.26
N ALA A 182 48.26 -7.49 28.52
CA ALA A 182 48.34 -8.03 27.16
C ALA A 182 48.36 -9.58 27.15
N LYS A 183 49.02 -10.21 28.13
CA LYS A 183 49.07 -11.69 28.34
C LYS A 183 47.77 -12.29 28.89
N GLY A 184 46.82 -11.45 29.29
CA GLY A 184 45.54 -11.92 29.83
C GLY A 184 45.63 -12.40 31.28
N GLU A 185 46.74 -12.10 31.96
CA GLU A 185 46.85 -12.29 33.41
C GLU A 185 46.00 -11.20 34.07
N SER A 186 44.82 -11.59 34.57
CA SER A 186 44.03 -10.74 35.45
C SER A 186 44.88 -10.40 36.66
N ASN A 187 44.95 -9.10 37.02
CA ASN A 187 45.26 -8.74 38.40
C ASN A 187 44.34 -9.60 39.28
N GLY A 188 44.88 -10.36 40.23
CA GLY A 188 44.13 -11.21 41.16
C GLY A 188 43.24 -10.42 42.14
N ASN A 189 42.55 -9.38 41.66
CA ASN A 189 41.65 -8.53 42.41
C ASN A 189 40.32 -8.27 41.66
N GLU A 190 40.05 -8.98 40.58
CA GLU A 190 38.73 -8.97 39.93
C GLU A 190 38.38 -10.36 39.39
N GLU A 191 38.07 -11.30 40.29
CA GLU A 191 37.22 -12.44 39.95
C GLU A 191 36.13 -12.60 41.03
N ASN A 192 34.91 -12.89 40.56
CA ASN A 192 33.63 -13.04 41.28
C ASN A 192 32.79 -11.78 41.49
N ALA A 193 32.28 -11.23 40.39
CA ALA A 193 31.03 -10.45 40.40
C ALA A 193 29.82 -11.41 40.42
N ASP A 194 29.61 -12.08 41.55
CA ASP A 194 28.31 -12.63 41.96
C ASP A 194 28.18 -12.64 43.49
N ALA A 195 28.56 -11.52 44.11
CA ALA A 195 28.44 -11.30 45.54
C ALA A 195 27.56 -10.08 45.85
N SER A 196 26.80 -10.22 46.93
CA SER A 196 25.75 -9.33 47.43
C SER A 196 26.11 -7.83 47.42
N GLY A 197 25.09 -6.97 47.39
CA GLY A 197 25.22 -5.50 47.26
C GLY A 197 26.08 -4.76 48.29
N ALA A 198 26.67 -5.46 49.28
CA ALA A 198 27.68 -4.92 50.18
C ALA A 198 29.10 -4.89 49.58
N ASP A 199 29.42 -5.80 48.65
CA ASP A 199 30.79 -5.96 48.10
C ASP A 199 31.08 -5.08 46.88
N LYS A 200 30.05 -4.43 46.31
CA LYS A 200 30.19 -3.63 45.07
C LYS A 200 30.95 -2.32 45.27
N TYR A 201 31.01 -1.79 46.49
CA TYR A 201 31.70 -0.53 46.81
C TYR A 201 32.41 -0.58 48.18
N PRO A 202 33.50 -1.36 48.33
CA PRO A 202 34.10 -1.70 49.63
C PRO A 202 34.66 -0.50 50.41
N LEU A 203 35.11 0.56 49.72
CA LEU A 203 35.74 1.72 50.37
C LEU A 203 34.70 2.75 50.89
N VAL A 204 33.43 2.62 50.51
CA VAL A 204 32.38 3.57 50.90
C VAL A 204 32.05 3.48 52.40
N SER A 205 32.23 2.30 53.01
CA SER A 205 31.92 2.02 54.42
C SER A 205 33.08 2.22 55.40
N VAL A 206 34.30 2.52 54.93
CA VAL A 206 35.48 2.70 55.78
C VAL A 206 35.64 4.18 56.19
N PRO A 207 35.79 4.54 57.47
CA PRO A 207 35.99 5.93 57.93
C PRO A 207 37.24 6.61 57.31
N ASP A 208 37.15 7.91 57.05
CA ASP A 208 38.18 8.70 56.33
C ASP A 208 39.55 8.71 57.02
N ASP A 209 39.59 8.55 58.34
CA ASP A 209 40.81 8.61 59.17
C ASP A 209 41.73 7.39 59.00
N MET A 210 41.25 6.34 58.32
CA MET A 210 41.95 5.06 58.12
C MET A 210 42.39 4.85 56.67
N LEU A 211 42.27 5.87 55.80
CA LEU A 211 42.49 5.76 54.35
C LEU A 211 43.69 6.59 53.90
N THR A 212 44.53 6.03 53.03
CA THR A 212 45.63 6.78 52.40
C THR A 212 45.08 7.81 51.39
N PRO A 213 45.84 8.88 51.06
CA PRO A 213 45.38 9.93 50.13
C PRO A 213 44.99 9.42 48.73
N GLU A 214 45.51 8.29 48.30
CA GLU A 214 45.11 7.61 47.05
C GLU A 214 43.78 6.85 47.22
N GLN A 215 43.60 6.17 48.35
CA GLN A 215 42.36 5.46 48.68
C GLN A 215 41.17 6.41 48.91
N LEU A 216 41.42 7.65 49.37
CA LEU A 216 40.40 8.71 49.46
C LEU A 216 39.89 9.16 48.08
N LYS A 217 40.75 9.18 47.05
CA LYS A 217 40.34 9.50 45.67
C LYS A 217 39.49 8.35 45.07
N GLU A 218 39.89 7.11 45.32
CA GLU A 218 39.15 5.91 44.90
C GLU A 218 37.77 5.84 45.61
N LYS A 219 37.72 6.15 46.91
CA LYS A 219 36.47 6.25 47.69
C LYS A 219 35.52 7.29 47.11
N LYS A 220 36.00 8.49 46.76
CA LYS A 220 35.18 9.53 46.10
C LYS A 220 34.59 9.04 44.77
N LYS A 221 35.36 8.30 43.98
CA LYS A 221 34.91 7.72 42.71
C LYS A 221 33.87 6.60 42.91
N GLN A 222 34.05 5.75 43.92
CA GLN A 222 33.07 4.72 44.29
C GLN A 222 31.77 5.33 44.84
N ILE A 223 31.85 6.39 45.65
CA ILE A 223 30.67 7.15 46.12
C ILE A 223 29.92 7.74 44.92
N LEU A 224 30.62 8.31 43.93
CA LEU A 224 29.98 8.86 42.73
C LEU A 224 29.28 7.78 41.89
N LEU A 225 29.90 6.62 41.68
CA LEU A 225 29.26 5.51 40.96
C LEU A 225 28.06 4.93 41.72
N LYS A 226 28.18 4.79 43.05
CA LYS A 226 27.10 4.32 43.92
C LYS A 226 25.91 5.27 43.88
N THR A 227 26.15 6.57 44.06
CA THR A 227 25.08 7.59 44.00
C THR A 227 24.42 7.67 42.61
N THR A 228 25.18 7.49 41.53
CA THR A 228 24.63 7.48 40.16
C THR A 228 23.77 6.24 39.89
N THR A 229 24.21 5.07 40.33
CA THR A 229 23.46 3.81 40.15
C THR A 229 22.24 3.72 41.06
N GLU A 230 22.36 4.11 42.33
CA GLU A 230 21.24 4.22 43.27
C GLU A 230 20.24 5.29 42.83
N GLY A 231 20.71 6.42 42.26
CA GLY A 231 19.84 7.45 41.69
C GLY A 231 18.99 6.93 40.53
N LYS A 232 19.58 6.15 39.61
CA LYS A 232 18.83 5.48 38.53
C LYS A 232 17.84 4.46 39.07
N LEU A 233 18.22 3.69 40.09
CA LEU A 233 17.34 2.68 40.69
C LEU A 233 16.17 3.32 41.44
N ARG A 234 16.41 4.38 42.22
CA ARG A 234 15.37 5.19 42.88
C ARG A 234 14.44 5.87 41.87
N ALA A 235 14.97 6.38 40.76
CA ALA A 235 14.13 6.96 39.69
C ALA A 235 13.23 5.89 39.04
N LYS A 236 13.74 4.67 38.83
CA LYS A 236 12.96 3.54 38.31
C LYS A 236 11.90 3.07 39.31
N GLN A 237 12.25 2.99 40.60
CA GLN A 237 11.31 2.64 41.67
C GLN A 237 10.22 3.70 41.82
N ARG A 238 10.56 4.99 41.82
CA ARG A 238 9.57 6.09 41.89
C ARG A 238 8.60 6.05 40.71
N ARG A 239 9.08 5.80 39.47
CA ARG A 239 8.21 5.63 38.30
C ARG A 239 7.29 4.40 38.43
N ALA A 240 7.80 3.30 38.99
CA ALA A 240 6.99 2.09 39.22
C ALA A 240 5.95 2.30 40.34
N GLU A 241 6.31 2.99 41.43
CA GLU A 241 5.41 3.35 42.52
C GLU A 241 4.34 4.34 42.08
N GLU A 242 4.70 5.37 41.31
CA GLU A 242 3.74 6.32 40.72
C GLU A 242 2.78 5.61 39.75
N ALA A 243 3.26 4.66 38.94
CA ALA A 243 2.42 3.85 38.06
C ALA A 243 1.46 2.94 38.86
N ALA A 244 1.96 2.27 39.90
CA ALA A 244 1.14 1.40 40.76
C ALA A 244 0.11 2.19 41.57
N LEU A 245 0.43 3.41 42.01
CA LEU A 245 -0.53 4.29 42.69
C LEU A 245 -1.65 4.73 41.73
N ARG A 246 -1.31 5.09 40.49
CA ARG A 246 -2.28 5.44 39.45
C ARG A 246 -3.20 4.26 39.13
N GLU A 247 -2.67 3.05 39.03
CA GLU A 247 -3.45 1.85 38.78
C GLU A 247 -4.43 1.56 39.93
N LYS A 248 -4.00 1.71 41.19
CA LYS A 248 -4.88 1.58 42.36
C LYS A 248 -5.98 2.62 42.40
N GLN A 249 -5.67 3.90 42.16
CA GLN A 249 -6.67 4.98 42.10
C GLN A 249 -7.67 4.75 40.96
N GLU A 250 -7.21 4.20 39.84
CA GLU A 250 -8.06 3.85 38.71
C GLU A 250 -8.98 2.65 39.02
N GLU A 251 -8.47 1.66 39.75
CA GLU A 251 -9.23 0.50 40.21
C GLU A 251 -10.28 0.88 41.27
N GLU A 252 -9.94 1.76 42.22
CA GLU A 252 -10.87 2.35 43.19
C GLU A 252 -12.01 3.09 42.46
N ARG A 253 -11.69 3.98 41.51
CA ARG A 253 -12.68 4.68 40.67
C ARG A 253 -13.58 3.73 39.87
N ARG A 254 -13.01 2.64 39.34
CA ARG A 254 -13.77 1.60 38.62
C ARG A 254 -14.77 0.91 39.55
N THR A 255 -14.41 0.69 40.82
CA THR A 255 -15.28 0.04 41.81
C THR A 255 -16.35 0.97 42.41
N GLU A 256 -16.06 2.26 42.55
CA GLU A 256 -16.98 3.23 43.16
C GLU A 256 -18.17 3.59 42.26
N ASN A 257 -17.93 3.85 40.96
CA ASN A 257 -19.00 4.12 40.01
C ASN A 257 -18.61 3.72 38.57
N PRO A 258 -18.98 2.50 38.14
CA PRO A 258 -18.61 1.98 36.83
C PRO A 258 -19.09 2.84 35.66
N GLU A 259 -20.33 3.35 35.70
CA GLU A 259 -20.91 4.10 34.58
C GLU A 259 -20.19 5.44 34.34
N LEU A 260 -19.94 6.20 35.41
CA LEU A 260 -19.18 7.46 35.32
C LEU A 260 -17.73 7.21 34.86
N TYR A 261 -17.09 6.15 35.33
CA TYR A 261 -15.75 5.77 34.90
C TYR A 261 -15.69 5.48 33.38
N PHE A 262 -16.71 4.83 32.82
CA PHE A 262 -16.78 4.57 31.38
C PHE A 262 -17.07 5.82 30.56
N ASP A 263 -17.95 6.70 31.02
CA ASP A 263 -18.21 7.97 30.35
C ASP A 263 -16.97 8.86 30.33
N GLU A 264 -16.22 8.90 31.44
CA GLU A 264 -14.94 9.60 31.51
C GLU A 264 -13.87 8.97 30.59
N LEU A 265 -13.79 7.64 30.51
CA LEU A 265 -12.90 6.94 29.57
C LEU A 265 -13.24 7.26 28.10
N ARG A 266 -14.53 7.27 27.75
CA ARG A 266 -15.00 7.62 26.40
C ARG A 266 -14.71 9.09 26.07
N ALA A 267 -14.92 10.00 27.01
CA ALA A 267 -14.57 11.41 26.85
C ALA A 267 -13.07 11.60 26.64
N ARG A 268 -12.24 10.89 27.41
CA ARG A 268 -10.78 10.92 27.29
C ARG A 268 -10.29 10.33 25.96
N TYR A 269 -10.91 9.24 25.49
CA TYR A 269 -10.65 8.67 24.18
C TYR A 269 -10.96 9.66 23.04
N LEU A 270 -12.11 10.35 23.12
CA LEU A 270 -12.49 11.35 22.12
C LEU A 270 -11.50 12.52 22.09
N GLU A 271 -11.11 13.04 23.25
CA GLU A 271 -10.15 14.15 23.35
C GLU A 271 -8.77 13.77 22.79
N LEU A 272 -8.24 12.60 23.15
CA LEU A 272 -6.97 12.08 22.63
C LEU A 272 -7.06 11.80 21.12
N SER A 273 -8.17 11.21 20.65
CA SER A 273 -8.39 10.94 19.23
C SER A 273 -8.40 12.22 18.40
N GLU A 274 -9.06 13.27 18.88
CA GLU A 274 -9.04 14.57 18.21
C GLU A 274 -7.64 15.20 18.19
N LYS A 275 -6.87 15.10 19.29
CA LYS A 275 -5.48 15.59 19.32
C LYS A 275 -4.58 14.86 18.32
N VAL A 276 -4.70 13.53 18.20
CA VAL A 276 -3.95 12.73 17.23
C VAL A 276 -4.38 13.06 15.79
N ASP A 277 -5.69 13.18 15.53
CA ASP A 277 -6.23 13.54 14.22
C ASP A 277 -5.81 14.96 13.79
N GLN A 278 -5.84 15.94 14.70
CA GLN A 278 -5.36 17.31 14.43
C GLN A 278 -3.88 17.33 14.06
N ARG A 279 -3.03 16.56 14.75
CA ARG A 279 -1.60 16.42 14.40
C ARG A 279 -1.40 15.77 13.05
N LYS A 280 -2.14 14.69 12.74
CA LYS A 280 -2.09 14.03 11.43
C LYS A 280 -2.49 14.99 10.31
N ARG A 281 -3.55 15.79 10.51
CA ARG A 281 -3.97 16.84 9.56
C ARG A 281 -2.92 17.93 9.37
N GLN A 282 -2.25 18.37 10.44
CA GLN A 282 -1.15 19.34 10.35
C GLN A 282 0.05 18.78 9.56
N LYS A 283 0.39 17.49 9.73
CA LYS A 283 1.43 16.81 8.92
C LYS A 283 1.04 16.73 7.44
N VAL A 284 -0.20 16.39 7.12
CA VAL A 284 -0.67 16.26 5.72
C VAL A 284 -0.76 17.63 5.03
N ASN A 285 -1.25 18.67 5.71
CA ASN A 285 -1.31 20.02 5.14
C ASN A 285 0.08 20.64 4.92
N GLY A 286 1.07 20.31 5.77
CA GLY A 286 2.46 20.74 5.56
C GLY A 286 3.10 20.15 4.29
N ASN A 287 2.55 19.06 3.75
CA ASN A 287 3.10 18.33 2.61
C ASN A 287 2.45 18.72 1.26
N ASN A 288 1.33 19.44 1.26
CA ASN A 288 0.54 19.72 0.05
C ASN A 288 0.84 21.06 -0.65
N ASN A 289 1.81 21.86 -0.18
CA ASN A 289 2.31 23.03 -0.91
C ASN A 289 3.52 22.67 -1.79
N SER A 290 3.36 21.67 -2.67
CA SER A 290 4.38 21.26 -3.63
C SER A 290 4.04 21.71 -5.05
N SER A 291 4.38 22.96 -5.38
CA SER A 291 4.67 23.34 -6.76
C SER A 291 5.85 24.31 -6.76
N GLY A 292 7.00 23.87 -7.27
CA GLY A 292 8.14 24.73 -7.53
C GLY A 292 9.46 24.22 -6.96
N ALA A 293 10.38 23.88 -7.85
CA ALA A 293 11.73 23.47 -7.55
C ALA A 293 12.52 24.59 -6.83
N VAL A 294 12.79 24.42 -5.53
CA VAL A 294 13.85 25.15 -4.82
C VAL A 294 14.47 24.25 -3.74
N GLY A 295 15.81 24.19 -3.74
CA GLY A 295 16.71 23.90 -2.62
C GLY A 295 16.32 22.84 -1.58
N ARG A 296 17.06 21.72 -1.58
CA ARG A 296 17.06 20.69 -0.51
C ARG A 296 17.32 21.24 0.92
N GLY A 297 17.83 22.48 1.06
CA GLY A 297 18.26 23.08 2.32
C GLY A 297 17.17 23.76 3.16
N GLU A 298 15.99 24.04 2.62
CA GLU A 298 14.94 24.80 3.36
C GLU A 298 13.90 23.93 4.08
N ARG A 299 14.06 22.60 4.06
CA ARG A 299 13.11 21.60 4.59
C ARG A 299 13.28 21.25 6.07
N LEU A 300 13.91 22.11 6.86
CA LEU A 300 14.20 21.84 8.27
C LEU A 300 13.31 22.67 9.20
N ASN A 301 12.79 22.05 10.27
CA ASN A 301 12.09 22.73 11.37
C ASN A 301 13.01 23.80 12.02
N ALA A 302 12.48 24.80 12.74
CA ALA A 302 13.26 25.88 13.35
C ALA A 302 14.44 25.36 14.18
N ALA A 303 14.20 24.35 15.03
CA ALA A 303 15.24 23.65 15.80
C ALA A 303 16.27 22.93 14.91
N GLN A 304 15.82 22.34 13.79
CA GLN A 304 16.71 21.67 12.83
C GLN A 304 17.53 22.67 11.98
N LYS A 305 16.98 23.85 11.66
CA LYS A 305 17.69 24.97 11.01
C LYS A 305 18.71 25.57 11.96
N GLU A 306 18.37 25.72 13.23
CA GLU A 306 19.27 26.21 14.27
C GLU A 306 20.41 25.21 14.53
N ARG A 307 20.11 23.92 14.56
CA ARG A 307 21.08 22.82 14.52
C ARG A 307 21.99 22.90 13.31
N MET A 308 21.44 23.06 12.10
CA MET A 308 22.24 23.13 10.88
C MET A 308 23.12 24.40 10.89
N ARG A 309 22.61 25.54 11.37
CA ARG A 309 23.36 26.78 11.54
C ARG A 309 24.50 26.64 12.55
N LEU A 310 24.25 26.01 13.70
CA LEU A 310 25.26 25.73 14.73
C LEU A 310 26.32 24.76 14.23
N LEU A 311 25.93 23.70 13.50
CA LEU A 311 26.89 22.76 12.88
C LEU A 311 27.75 23.46 11.82
N THR A 312 27.12 24.30 11.00
CA THR A 312 27.82 25.04 9.94
C THR A 312 28.75 26.10 10.54
N THR A 313 28.35 26.77 11.61
CA THR A 313 29.18 27.76 12.29
C THR A 313 30.35 27.08 13.02
N ALA A 314 30.12 25.94 13.68
CA ALA A 314 31.18 25.14 14.30
C ALA A 314 32.17 24.56 13.27
N ALA A 315 31.70 24.20 12.07
CA ALA A 315 32.55 23.69 10.98
C ALA A 315 33.36 24.80 10.28
N PHE A 316 32.88 26.04 10.22
CA PHE A 316 33.49 27.12 9.44
C PHE A 316 34.37 28.09 10.23
N ASP A 317 34.37 28.07 11.56
CA ASP A 317 34.99 29.15 12.34
C ASP A 317 36.53 29.13 12.42
N ARG A 318 37.24 28.27 11.66
CA ARG A 318 38.73 28.22 11.70
C ARG A 318 39.42 27.98 10.36
N GLY A 319 39.13 28.84 9.37
CA GLY A 319 40.12 29.40 8.45
C GLY A 319 40.97 28.48 7.53
N LYS A 320 40.86 27.16 7.57
CA LYS A 320 41.47 26.23 6.61
C LYS A 320 40.46 25.12 6.38
N GLY A 321 40.11 24.83 5.13
CA GLY A 321 39.01 23.94 4.72
C GLY A 321 39.18 22.45 5.05
N GLU A 322 39.73 22.12 6.23
CA GLU A 322 39.78 20.78 6.78
C GLU A 322 38.82 20.70 7.98
N ASP A 323 37.88 19.77 7.90
CA ASP A 323 36.90 19.49 8.94
C ASP A 323 37.59 18.94 10.19
N THR A 324 37.66 19.77 11.23
CA THR A 324 38.29 19.45 12.53
C THR A 324 37.26 19.24 13.64
N PHE A 325 35.98 19.12 13.28
CA PHE A 325 34.88 18.98 14.22
C PHE A 325 34.91 17.61 14.93
N GLY A 326 34.99 17.60 16.25
CA GLY A 326 35.06 16.38 17.08
C GLY A 326 36.45 16.07 17.67
N MET A 327 37.47 16.88 17.36
CA MET A 327 38.82 16.73 17.91
C MET A 327 39.00 17.38 19.30
N ARG A 328 38.05 18.20 19.77
CA ARG A 328 38.09 18.84 21.09
C ARG A 328 36.82 18.56 21.89
N ASP A 329 36.96 18.48 23.22
CA ASP A 329 35.87 18.18 24.17
C ASP A 329 34.71 19.20 24.12
N GLU A 330 34.98 20.42 23.64
CA GLU A 330 33.98 21.48 23.43
C GLU A 330 32.96 21.14 22.33
N ASP A 331 33.37 20.38 21.31
CA ASP A 331 32.49 19.98 20.20
C ASP A 331 31.48 18.92 20.66
N TRP A 332 31.83 18.15 21.69
CA TRP A 332 30.96 17.16 22.33
C TRP A 332 29.84 17.81 23.17
N LEU A 333 30.08 19.01 23.70
CA LEU A 333 29.04 19.80 24.40
C LEU A 333 27.92 20.23 23.45
N VAL A 334 28.23 20.45 22.16
CA VAL A 334 27.24 20.75 21.12
C VAL A 334 26.32 19.54 20.90
N TYR A 335 26.86 18.32 20.82
CA TYR A 335 26.06 17.09 20.74
C TYR A 335 25.16 16.87 21.96
N LYS A 336 25.64 17.19 23.16
CA LYS A 336 24.87 17.06 24.41
C LYS A 336 23.70 18.05 24.48
N LYS A 337 23.89 19.27 23.95
CA LYS A 337 22.83 20.27 23.85
C LYS A 337 21.78 19.87 22.80
N MET A 338 22.23 19.28 21.68
CA MET A 338 21.35 18.83 20.59
C MET A 338 20.60 17.52 20.84
N SER A 339 21.09 16.64 21.72
CA SER A 339 20.37 15.43 22.13
C SER A 339 19.26 15.75 23.13
N LYS A 340 19.48 16.72 24.01
CA LYS A 340 18.51 17.10 25.04
C LYS A 340 17.24 17.76 24.48
N GLU A 341 17.35 18.55 23.42
CA GLU A 341 16.18 19.14 22.73
C GLU A 341 15.43 18.14 21.83
N ASN A 342 16.09 17.05 21.39
CA ASN A 342 15.45 15.98 20.62
C ASN A 342 14.57 15.06 21.49
N GLU A 343 14.90 14.90 22.78
CA GLU A 343 14.11 14.07 23.71
C GLU A 343 12.81 14.78 24.12
N GLU A 344 12.82 16.10 24.34
CA GLU A 344 11.64 16.83 24.83
C GLU A 344 10.50 16.97 23.80
N ASP A 345 10.79 17.00 22.49
CA ASP A 345 9.79 17.16 21.42
C ASP A 345 9.29 15.83 20.81
N ASP A 346 10.02 14.72 20.96
CA ASP A 346 9.67 13.42 20.37
C ASP A 346 8.97 12.48 21.35
N ASP A 347 9.34 12.51 22.64
CA ASP A 347 8.76 11.65 23.67
C ASP A 347 7.23 11.86 23.83
N GLY A 348 6.75 13.11 23.73
CA GLY A 348 5.31 13.42 23.85
C GLY A 348 4.44 12.93 22.69
N LYS A 349 5.02 12.56 21.54
CA LYS A 349 4.24 12.09 20.37
C LYS A 349 3.85 10.62 20.50
N ASP A 350 4.79 9.80 20.96
CA ASP A 350 4.59 8.37 21.18
C ASP A 350 3.77 8.11 22.44
N ASP A 351 3.86 9.01 23.43
CA ASP A 351 3.08 8.93 24.66
C ASP A 351 1.56 9.06 24.41
N ASP A 352 1.11 10.01 23.59
CA ASP A 352 -0.33 10.18 23.32
C ASP A 352 -0.92 9.05 22.45
N GLU A 353 -0.17 8.54 21.47
CA GLU A 353 -0.61 7.41 20.65
C GLU A 353 -0.66 6.12 21.47
N SER A 354 0.31 5.92 22.37
CA SER A 354 0.31 4.77 23.28
C SER A 354 -0.76 4.86 24.37
N GLU A 355 -1.07 6.06 24.88
CA GLU A 355 -2.19 6.27 25.83
C GLU A 355 -3.54 6.03 25.14
N LEU A 356 -3.72 6.49 23.90
CA LEU A 356 -4.94 6.23 23.11
C LEU A 356 -5.16 4.72 22.90
N ALA A 357 -4.10 3.97 22.58
CA ALA A 357 -4.18 2.52 22.41
C ALA A 357 -4.54 1.79 23.72
N ARG A 358 -4.01 2.25 24.86
CA ARG A 358 -4.36 1.71 26.19
C ARG A 358 -5.81 1.99 26.54
N ILE A 359 -6.32 3.19 26.30
CA ILE A 359 -7.73 3.54 26.57
C ILE A 359 -8.66 2.75 25.64
N ALA A 360 -8.32 2.60 24.36
CA ALA A 360 -9.10 1.81 23.41
C ALA A 360 -9.23 0.34 23.85
N SER A 361 -8.13 -0.28 24.30
CA SER A 361 -8.14 -1.65 24.83
C SER A 361 -9.05 -1.78 26.04
N LYS A 362 -9.00 -0.81 26.97
CA LYS A 362 -9.85 -0.77 28.17
C LYS A 362 -11.34 -0.61 27.84
N ILE A 363 -11.70 0.16 26.82
CA ILE A 363 -13.10 0.30 26.39
C ILE A 363 -13.57 -1.02 25.74
N GLN A 364 -12.72 -1.67 24.94
CA GLN A 364 -13.03 -2.92 24.26
C GLN A 364 -13.21 -4.12 25.22
N GLU A 365 -12.49 -4.14 26.35
CA GLU A 365 -12.67 -5.16 27.40
C GLU A 365 -14.07 -5.15 28.01
N VAL A 366 -14.78 -4.01 27.96
CA VAL A 366 -16.06 -3.79 28.64
C VAL A 366 -17.22 -3.69 27.65
N ASP A 367 -16.99 -3.07 26.50
CA ASP A 367 -17.92 -3.00 25.38
C ASP A 367 -17.32 -3.71 24.16
N PRO A 368 -17.65 -4.99 23.94
CA PRO A 368 -17.18 -5.75 22.78
C PRO A 368 -17.68 -5.19 21.43
N THR A 369 -18.68 -4.29 21.45
CA THR A 369 -19.20 -3.63 20.25
C THR A 369 -18.48 -2.32 19.93
N PHE A 370 -17.60 -1.86 20.82
CA PHE A 370 -16.76 -0.69 20.59
C PHE A 370 -15.78 -0.96 19.44
N VAL A 371 -15.92 -0.18 18.37
CA VAL A 371 -14.99 -0.20 17.24
C VAL A 371 -14.05 0.98 17.38
N ASN A 372 -12.77 0.70 17.63
CA ASN A 372 -11.73 1.73 17.62
C ASN A 372 -11.68 2.38 16.23
N LYS A 373 -11.75 3.72 16.19
CA LYS A 373 -11.75 4.49 14.95
C LYS A 373 -10.49 4.23 14.10
N HIS A 374 -9.38 3.85 14.73
CA HIS A 374 -8.14 3.43 14.05
C HIS A 374 -8.16 2.00 13.51
N ASP A 375 -9.04 1.14 14.01
CA ASP A 375 -9.27 -0.23 13.48
C ASP A 375 -10.43 -0.26 12.45
N ALA A 376 -11.37 0.69 12.54
CA ALA A 376 -12.49 0.88 11.59
C ALA A 376 -12.07 1.47 10.23
N VAL A 377 -10.90 2.09 10.19
CA VAL A 377 -10.27 2.54 8.94
C VAL A 377 -9.31 1.43 8.58
N GLU A 378 -9.66 0.61 7.57
CA GLU A 378 -8.63 -0.11 6.81
C GLU A 378 -7.47 0.86 6.63
N PRO A 379 -6.24 0.52 7.05
CA PRO A 379 -5.13 1.46 6.97
C PRO A 379 -5.14 2.01 5.55
N ALA A 380 -5.47 3.30 5.40
CA ALA A 380 -5.50 3.92 4.09
C ALA A 380 -4.18 3.52 3.44
N PRO A 381 -4.22 2.81 2.30
CA PRO A 381 -3.04 2.13 1.81
C PRO A 381 -1.94 3.17 1.73
N ASP A 382 -0.87 2.92 2.48
CA ASP A 382 0.36 3.70 2.39
C ASP A 382 0.64 3.84 0.89
N PRO A 383 0.63 5.06 0.30
CA PRO A 383 0.65 5.24 -1.14
C PRO A 383 1.93 4.67 -1.79
N HIS A 384 2.87 4.17 -0.98
CA HIS A 384 4.12 3.55 -1.38
C HIS A 384 4.27 2.05 -1.07
N LYS A 385 3.28 1.38 -0.45
CA LYS A 385 3.29 -0.10 -0.34
C LYS A 385 2.31 -0.72 -1.35
N VAL A 386 2.82 -0.95 -2.55
CA VAL A 386 2.12 -1.75 -3.57
C VAL A 386 2.02 -3.20 -3.04
N ARG A 387 0.83 -3.62 -2.63
CA ARG A 387 0.60 -5.04 -2.32
C ARG A 387 0.83 -5.87 -3.59
N PRO A 388 1.42 -7.07 -3.51
CA PRO A 388 1.55 -7.95 -4.66
C PRO A 388 0.17 -8.20 -5.27
N LEU A 389 0.09 -8.11 -6.60
CA LEU A 389 -1.12 -8.45 -7.33
C LEU A 389 -1.43 -9.93 -7.15
N THR A 390 -2.67 -10.23 -6.81
CA THR A 390 -3.20 -11.57 -6.58
C THR A 390 -4.01 -12.05 -7.78
N ALA A 391 -4.36 -13.34 -7.83
CA ALA A 391 -5.26 -13.88 -8.85
C ALA A 391 -6.62 -13.15 -8.89
N GLU A 392 -7.08 -12.65 -7.74
CA GLU A 392 -8.34 -11.92 -7.61
C GLU A 392 -8.29 -10.56 -8.33
N ASP A 393 -7.12 -9.92 -8.36
CA ASP A 393 -6.93 -8.65 -9.08
C ASP A 393 -7.02 -8.83 -10.60
N PHE A 394 -6.91 -10.06 -11.09
CA PHE A 394 -7.06 -10.45 -12.50
C PHE A 394 -8.47 -11.01 -12.81
N ARG A 395 -9.39 -10.94 -11.85
CA ARG A 395 -10.77 -11.40 -12.02
C ARG A 395 -11.68 -10.23 -12.41
N ILE A 396 -12.20 -10.26 -13.63
CA ILE A 396 -13.08 -9.23 -14.17
C ILE A 396 -14.54 -9.61 -13.85
N ALA A 397 -15.20 -8.78 -13.03
CA ALA A 397 -16.62 -8.97 -12.68
C ALA A 397 -17.52 -8.19 -13.65
N ILE A 398 -18.41 -8.91 -14.33
CA ILE A 398 -19.41 -8.40 -15.26
C ILE A 398 -20.77 -8.59 -14.61
N GLY A 399 -21.31 -7.51 -14.05
CA GLY A 399 -22.56 -7.50 -13.29
C GLY A 399 -23.60 -6.67 -14.01
N ILE A 400 -23.72 -5.40 -13.61
CA ILE A 400 -24.68 -4.44 -14.18
C ILE A 400 -24.51 -4.28 -15.70
N GLU A 401 -23.28 -4.39 -16.19
CA GLU A 401 -22.95 -4.27 -17.61
C GLU A 401 -23.69 -5.31 -18.47
N ARG A 402 -24.05 -6.47 -17.89
CA ARG A 402 -24.72 -7.57 -18.60
C ARG A 402 -26.07 -7.16 -19.18
N PHE A 403 -26.85 -6.36 -18.45
CA PHE A 403 -28.17 -5.88 -18.91
C PHE A 403 -28.16 -4.42 -19.32
N ARG A 404 -27.20 -3.62 -18.82
CA ARG A 404 -27.05 -2.22 -19.20
C ARG A 404 -26.65 -2.03 -20.66
N CYS A 405 -25.76 -2.87 -21.20
CA CYS A 405 -25.27 -2.66 -22.57
C CYS A 405 -26.35 -2.95 -23.64
N PRO A 406 -27.12 -4.04 -23.55
CA PRO A 406 -28.21 -4.30 -24.49
C PRO A 406 -29.38 -3.33 -24.37
N GLU A 407 -29.59 -2.70 -23.21
CA GLU A 407 -30.68 -1.72 -23.01
C GLU A 407 -30.55 -0.51 -23.94
N VAL A 408 -29.35 -0.22 -24.46
CA VAL A 408 -29.12 0.84 -25.45
C VAL A 408 -29.98 0.70 -26.72
N LEU A 409 -30.47 -0.51 -27.04
CA LEU A 409 -31.44 -0.71 -28.13
C LEU A 409 -32.80 -0.06 -27.84
N PHE A 410 -33.18 0.03 -26.57
CA PHE A 410 -34.44 0.61 -26.11
C PHE A 410 -34.25 2.03 -25.55
N GLN A 411 -33.07 2.32 -25.00
CA GLN A 411 -32.68 3.63 -24.50
C GLN A 411 -31.39 4.14 -25.17
N PRO A 412 -31.45 4.56 -26.44
CA PRO A 412 -30.34 5.14 -27.18
C PRO A 412 -29.56 6.25 -26.47
N GLY A 413 -30.25 7.05 -25.66
CA GLY A 413 -29.66 8.16 -24.92
C GLY A 413 -28.55 7.76 -23.94
N MET A 414 -28.47 6.48 -23.53
CA MET A 414 -27.41 5.98 -22.65
C MET A 414 -26.00 6.11 -23.25
N ILE A 415 -25.90 6.15 -24.59
CA ILE A 415 -24.64 6.36 -25.33
C ILE A 415 -24.63 7.71 -26.06
N GLY A 416 -25.52 8.64 -25.69
CA GLY A 416 -25.61 9.97 -26.29
C GLY A 416 -26.23 10.00 -27.69
N VAL A 417 -26.95 8.94 -28.10
CA VAL A 417 -27.67 8.92 -29.39
C VAL A 417 -29.10 9.40 -29.17
N ASP A 418 -29.44 10.54 -29.78
CA ASP A 418 -30.78 11.14 -29.72
C ASP A 418 -31.71 10.51 -30.77
N GLN A 419 -32.12 9.26 -30.52
CA GLN A 419 -33.07 8.52 -31.34
C GLN A 419 -34.01 7.70 -30.47
N ALA A 420 -35.16 7.33 -31.03
CA ALA A 420 -36.15 6.47 -30.37
C ALA A 420 -35.64 5.03 -30.22
N GLY A 421 -36.08 4.37 -29.15
CA GLY A 421 -35.85 2.95 -28.90
C GLY A 421 -36.56 2.06 -29.92
N ILE A 422 -36.11 0.81 -30.06
CA ILE A 422 -36.69 -0.14 -31.04
C ILE A 422 -38.18 -0.47 -30.77
N ASP A 423 -38.63 -0.37 -29.54
CA ASP A 423 -40.03 -0.49 -29.12
C ASP A 423 -40.86 0.71 -29.58
N GLU A 424 -40.38 1.92 -29.33
CA GLU A 424 -41.03 3.17 -29.76
C GLU A 424 -41.09 3.31 -31.28
N MET A 425 -40.07 2.81 -31.99
CA MET A 425 -40.01 2.80 -33.45
C MET A 425 -41.21 2.09 -34.09
N VAL A 426 -41.81 1.09 -33.42
CA VAL A 426 -43.02 0.42 -33.91
C VAL A 426 -44.19 1.42 -33.93
N SER A 427 -44.36 2.21 -32.87
CA SER A 427 -45.38 3.26 -32.80
C SER A 427 -45.15 4.34 -33.87
N ILE A 428 -43.90 4.77 -34.06
CA ILE A 428 -43.54 5.74 -35.10
C ILE A 428 -43.87 5.20 -36.49
N SER A 429 -43.56 3.93 -36.76
CA SER A 429 -43.85 3.29 -38.04
C SER A 429 -45.35 3.23 -38.33
N LEU A 430 -46.16 2.85 -37.34
CA LEU A 430 -47.62 2.80 -37.47
C LEU A 430 -48.22 4.20 -37.72
N ARG A 431 -47.68 5.24 -37.07
CA ARG A 431 -48.12 6.64 -37.32
C ARG A 431 -47.78 7.13 -38.72
N ARG A 432 -46.65 6.69 -39.29
CA ARG A 432 -46.24 7.04 -40.66
C ARG A 432 -47.03 6.31 -41.74
N LEU A 433 -47.76 5.25 -41.38
CA LEU A 433 -48.56 4.48 -42.32
C LEU A 433 -49.83 5.25 -42.69
N LEU A 434 -49.99 5.56 -43.97
CA LEU A 434 -51.16 6.24 -44.55
C LEU A 434 -52.29 5.24 -44.87
N GLU A 435 -52.60 4.35 -43.92
CA GLU A 435 -53.64 3.33 -44.05
C GLU A 435 -54.67 3.47 -42.93
N ASP A 436 -55.82 2.80 -43.08
CA ASP A 436 -56.88 2.79 -42.08
C ASP A 436 -56.42 2.16 -40.75
N GLU A 437 -57.04 2.56 -39.64
CA GLU A 437 -56.73 2.01 -38.30
C GLU A 437 -56.91 0.49 -38.25
N SER A 438 -57.88 -0.08 -38.97
CA SER A 438 -58.06 -1.53 -39.05
C SER A 438 -56.86 -2.27 -39.68
N VAL A 439 -56.15 -1.63 -40.61
CA VAL A 439 -54.94 -2.18 -41.23
C VAL A 439 -53.77 -2.08 -40.26
N LYS A 440 -53.60 -0.92 -39.60
CA LYS A 440 -52.57 -0.70 -38.57
C LYS A 440 -52.72 -1.70 -37.41
N GLU A 441 -53.94 -1.93 -36.95
CA GLU A 441 -54.24 -2.90 -35.91
C GLU A 441 -53.77 -4.29 -36.30
N ARG A 442 -54.16 -4.78 -37.49
CA ARG A 442 -53.76 -6.10 -38.01
C ARG A 442 -52.26 -6.25 -38.16
N LEU A 443 -51.57 -5.24 -38.70
CA LEU A 443 -50.12 -5.28 -38.88
C LEU A 443 -49.37 -5.40 -37.55
N CYS A 444 -49.88 -4.75 -36.50
CA CYS A 444 -49.27 -4.78 -35.19
C CYS A 444 -49.71 -6.00 -34.34
N GLN A 445 -50.63 -6.86 -34.84
CA GLN A 445 -50.96 -8.12 -34.18
C GLN A 445 -49.81 -9.13 -34.23
N SER A 446 -48.99 -9.13 -35.28
CA SER A 446 -47.92 -10.10 -35.47
C SER A 446 -46.64 -9.42 -35.94
N ILE A 447 -45.62 -9.42 -35.07
CA ILE A 447 -44.32 -8.79 -35.34
C ILE A 447 -43.25 -9.88 -35.38
N LEU A 448 -42.56 -9.99 -36.51
CA LEU A 448 -41.40 -10.85 -36.66
C LEU A 448 -40.13 -10.11 -36.20
N VAL A 449 -39.38 -10.73 -35.30
CA VAL A 449 -38.09 -10.25 -34.82
C VAL A 449 -36.98 -11.12 -35.40
N THR A 450 -36.03 -10.52 -36.11
CA THR A 450 -34.92 -11.21 -36.78
C THR A 450 -33.59 -10.46 -36.59
N GLY A 451 -32.48 -11.08 -37.00
CA GLY A 451 -31.12 -10.57 -36.88
C GLY A 451 -30.40 -11.01 -35.60
N GLY A 452 -29.07 -10.90 -35.59
CA GLY A 452 -28.23 -11.41 -34.50
C GLY A 452 -28.53 -10.83 -33.12
N SER A 453 -28.88 -9.53 -33.03
CA SER A 453 -29.24 -8.90 -31.75
C SER A 453 -30.54 -9.45 -31.16
N SER A 454 -31.40 -10.14 -31.93
CA SER A 454 -32.61 -10.78 -31.39
C SER A 454 -32.33 -12.01 -30.52
N LEU A 455 -31.08 -12.49 -30.50
CA LEU A 455 -30.66 -13.64 -29.72
C LEU A 455 -30.43 -13.33 -28.25
N PHE A 456 -30.38 -12.05 -27.86
CA PHE A 456 -30.29 -11.71 -26.44
C PHE A 456 -31.46 -12.32 -25.66
N PRO A 457 -31.18 -13.05 -24.56
CA PRO A 457 -32.24 -13.51 -23.67
C PRO A 457 -33.06 -12.32 -23.17
N GLY A 458 -34.39 -12.45 -23.15
CA GLY A 458 -35.29 -11.37 -22.72
C GLY A 458 -35.67 -10.33 -23.80
N MET A 459 -35.14 -10.44 -25.03
CA MET A 459 -35.51 -9.54 -26.13
C MET A 459 -37.03 -9.46 -26.38
N ILE A 460 -37.69 -10.62 -26.53
CA ILE A 460 -39.12 -10.69 -26.81
C ILE A 460 -39.97 -10.10 -25.69
N PRO A 461 -39.85 -10.51 -24.41
CA PRO A 461 -40.67 -9.94 -23.35
C PRO A 461 -40.43 -8.44 -23.14
N ARG A 462 -39.20 -7.94 -23.27
CA ARG A 462 -38.92 -6.50 -23.16
C ARG A 462 -39.54 -5.69 -24.31
N LEU A 463 -39.45 -6.21 -25.54
CA LEU A 463 -40.04 -5.56 -26.72
C LEU A 463 -41.57 -5.62 -26.66
N GLU A 464 -42.15 -6.73 -26.21
CA GLU A 464 -43.59 -6.85 -25.99
C GLU A 464 -44.07 -5.84 -24.95
N SER A 465 -43.39 -5.74 -23.80
CA SER A 465 -43.70 -4.77 -22.74
C SER A 465 -43.71 -3.34 -23.28
N GLY A 466 -42.67 -2.94 -24.02
CA GLY A 466 -42.58 -1.60 -24.61
C GLY A 466 -43.68 -1.32 -25.65
N ILE A 467 -43.97 -2.28 -26.53
CA ILE A 467 -45.03 -2.12 -27.54
C ILE A 467 -46.40 -2.03 -26.88
N ARG A 468 -46.63 -2.80 -25.81
CA ARG A 468 -47.92 -2.88 -25.14
C ARG A 468 -48.29 -1.58 -24.43
N GLN A 469 -47.33 -0.74 -24.04
CA GLN A 469 -47.56 0.55 -23.38
C GLN A 469 -48.36 1.55 -24.23
N PHE A 470 -48.22 1.50 -25.57
CA PHE A 470 -48.97 2.39 -26.47
C PHE A 470 -50.09 1.67 -27.23
N ARG A 471 -50.40 0.42 -26.87
CA ARG A 471 -51.48 -0.37 -27.48
C ARG A 471 -52.76 -0.27 -26.64
N PRO A 472 -53.94 -0.35 -27.28
CA PRO A 472 -55.19 -0.48 -26.54
C PRO A 472 -55.16 -1.69 -25.61
N TYR A 473 -55.83 -1.57 -24.46
CA TYR A 473 -55.92 -2.64 -23.47
C TYR A 473 -56.48 -3.92 -24.10
N LEU A 474 -55.82 -5.06 -23.84
CA LEU A 474 -56.15 -6.39 -24.39
C LEU A 474 -56.03 -6.54 -25.92
N ALA A 475 -55.50 -5.55 -26.65
CA ALA A 475 -55.26 -5.70 -28.07
C ALA A 475 -54.32 -6.90 -28.34
N PRO A 476 -54.66 -7.82 -29.26
CA PRO A 476 -53.82 -8.97 -29.55
C PRO A 476 -52.46 -8.50 -30.07
N LEU A 477 -51.41 -9.11 -29.52
CA LEU A 477 -50.02 -8.84 -29.85
C LEU A 477 -49.25 -10.16 -29.75
N LYS A 478 -48.62 -10.56 -30.85
CA LYS A 478 -47.80 -11.76 -30.95
C LYS A 478 -46.45 -11.36 -31.52
N LEU A 479 -45.42 -11.42 -30.69
CA LEU A 479 -44.04 -11.29 -31.15
C LEU A 479 -43.50 -12.69 -31.44
N VAL A 480 -42.96 -12.88 -32.65
CA VAL A 480 -42.36 -14.13 -33.07
C VAL A 480 -40.90 -13.86 -33.40
N ARG A 481 -39.99 -14.58 -32.75
CA ARG A 481 -38.59 -14.59 -33.16
C ARG A 481 -38.44 -15.54 -34.36
N ALA A 482 -37.62 -15.16 -35.33
CA ALA A 482 -37.20 -16.05 -36.40
C ALA A 482 -36.60 -17.36 -35.84
N ALA A 483 -36.74 -18.46 -36.59
CA ALA A 483 -36.28 -19.77 -36.14
C ALA A 483 -34.76 -19.82 -36.08
N ASP A 484 -34.10 -19.25 -37.09
CA ASP A 484 -32.67 -19.06 -37.14
C ASP A 484 -32.36 -17.60 -37.52
N PRO A 485 -32.37 -16.66 -36.56
CA PRO A 485 -32.26 -15.23 -36.83
C PRO A 485 -30.97 -14.79 -37.54
N ILE A 486 -29.95 -15.66 -37.58
CA ILE A 486 -28.68 -15.40 -38.25
C ILE A 486 -28.76 -15.83 -39.73
N LEU A 487 -29.29 -17.02 -39.99
CA LEU A 487 -29.27 -17.60 -41.35
C LEU A 487 -30.59 -17.41 -42.11
N ASP A 488 -31.70 -17.09 -41.46
CA ASP A 488 -33.02 -17.00 -42.10
C ASP A 488 -33.08 -15.91 -43.19
N ALA A 489 -32.30 -14.83 -43.05
CA ALA A 489 -32.17 -13.83 -44.12
C ALA A 489 -31.58 -14.45 -45.40
N TRP A 490 -30.52 -15.23 -45.27
CA TRP A 490 -29.89 -15.92 -46.40
C TRP A 490 -30.78 -17.05 -46.94
N ARG A 491 -31.41 -17.84 -46.07
CA ARG A 491 -32.36 -18.90 -46.47
C ARG A 491 -33.56 -18.33 -47.20
N GLY A 492 -34.11 -17.21 -46.74
CA GLY A 492 -35.20 -16.51 -47.40
C GLY A 492 -34.81 -16.01 -48.79
N ALA A 493 -33.61 -15.43 -48.94
CA ALA A 493 -33.08 -15.02 -50.24
C ALA A 493 -32.84 -16.21 -51.17
N ALA A 494 -32.28 -17.32 -50.67
CA ALA A 494 -32.05 -18.53 -51.44
C ALA A 494 -33.37 -19.18 -51.92
N ALA A 495 -34.38 -19.25 -51.05
CA ALA A 495 -35.71 -19.74 -51.40
C ALA A 495 -36.40 -18.83 -52.43
N PHE A 496 -36.26 -17.50 -52.29
CA PHE A 496 -36.78 -16.55 -53.27
C PHE A 496 -36.08 -16.66 -54.62
N ALA A 497 -34.75 -16.88 -54.63
CA ALA A 497 -34.00 -17.09 -55.86
C ALA A 497 -34.39 -18.38 -56.60
N ALA A 498 -34.81 -19.42 -55.87
CA ALA A 498 -35.31 -20.67 -56.44
C ALA A 498 -36.77 -20.60 -56.92
N SER A 499 -37.49 -19.51 -56.64
CA SER A 499 -38.90 -19.36 -57.00
C SER A 499 -39.10 -19.02 -58.48
N SER A 500 -40.22 -19.48 -59.05
CA SER A 500 -40.62 -19.16 -60.44
C SER A 500 -40.86 -17.67 -60.68
N LYS A 501 -41.08 -16.89 -59.61
CA LYS A 501 -41.27 -15.44 -59.67
C LYS A 501 -39.94 -14.67 -59.70
N PHE A 502 -38.80 -15.33 -59.43
CA PHE A 502 -37.50 -14.68 -59.36
C PHE A 502 -37.16 -13.91 -60.64
N GLY A 503 -37.39 -14.51 -61.81
CA GLY A 503 -37.13 -13.85 -63.09
C GLY A 503 -37.93 -12.55 -63.33
N LYS A 504 -39.08 -12.39 -62.68
CA LYS A 504 -39.90 -11.15 -62.74
C LYS A 504 -39.43 -10.07 -61.76
N GLN A 505 -38.47 -10.40 -60.90
CA GLN A 505 -37.92 -9.58 -59.82
C GLN A 505 -36.38 -9.50 -60.00
N THR A 506 -35.93 -9.50 -61.25
CA THR A 506 -34.53 -9.36 -61.65
C THR A 506 -34.46 -8.50 -62.90
N PHE A 507 -33.32 -7.85 -63.11
CA PHE A 507 -32.98 -7.11 -64.32
C PHE A 507 -31.69 -7.69 -64.91
N THR A 508 -31.57 -7.63 -66.23
CA THR A 508 -30.39 -8.09 -66.95
C THR A 508 -29.31 -7.02 -66.96
N LEU A 509 -28.09 -7.41 -67.35
CA LEU A 509 -27.00 -6.46 -67.57
C LEU A 509 -27.33 -5.47 -68.70
N ALA A 510 -28.12 -5.87 -69.69
CA ALA A 510 -28.55 -4.99 -70.77
C ALA A 510 -29.48 -3.88 -70.26
N ASP A 511 -30.46 -4.24 -69.43
CA ASP A 511 -31.37 -3.28 -68.79
C ASP A 511 -30.57 -2.23 -68.00
N TYR A 512 -29.58 -2.69 -67.22
CA TYR A 512 -28.69 -1.81 -66.47
C TYR A 512 -27.86 -0.87 -67.34
N ARG A 513 -27.37 -1.34 -68.49
CA ARG A 513 -26.61 -0.50 -69.42
C ARG A 513 -27.48 0.58 -70.07
N GLU A 514 -28.75 0.30 -70.29
CA GLU A 514 -29.69 1.25 -70.91
C GLU A 514 -30.20 2.31 -69.92
N HIS A 515 -30.57 1.88 -68.71
CA HIS A 515 -31.27 2.74 -67.75
C HIS A 515 -30.39 3.21 -66.57
N GLY A 516 -29.21 2.60 -66.41
CA GLY A 516 -28.26 2.91 -65.35
C GLY A 516 -28.84 2.68 -63.94
N GLU A 517 -28.41 3.51 -62.99
CA GLU A 517 -28.80 3.44 -61.58
C GLU A 517 -30.30 3.70 -61.35
N SER A 518 -30.98 4.35 -62.29
CA SER A 518 -32.41 4.68 -62.16
C SER A 518 -33.30 3.44 -62.05
N LEU A 519 -32.83 2.27 -62.50
CA LEU A 519 -33.51 0.99 -62.32
C LEU A 519 -33.70 0.64 -60.85
N PHE A 520 -32.68 0.81 -60.02
CA PHE A 520 -32.75 0.48 -58.59
C PHE A 520 -33.74 1.38 -57.85
N HIS A 521 -33.84 2.64 -58.27
CA HIS A 521 -34.77 3.61 -57.67
C HIS A 521 -36.23 3.28 -57.96
N ARG A 522 -36.52 2.65 -59.10
CA ARG A 522 -37.87 2.24 -59.51
C ARG A 522 -38.20 0.80 -59.08
N TYR A 523 -37.20 0.06 -58.60
CA TYR A 523 -37.33 -1.34 -58.27
C TYR A 523 -37.98 -1.53 -56.89
N ASN A 524 -39.18 -2.10 -56.89
CA ASN A 524 -39.89 -2.50 -55.67
C ASN A 524 -39.94 -4.02 -55.58
N ILE A 525 -39.24 -4.57 -54.59
CA ILE A 525 -39.27 -6.01 -54.32
C ILE A 525 -40.66 -6.38 -53.79
N VAL A 526 -41.29 -7.35 -54.44
CA VAL A 526 -42.55 -7.95 -54.01
C VAL A 526 -42.27 -9.35 -53.49
N TYR A 527 -42.20 -9.48 -52.17
CA TYR A 527 -42.09 -10.76 -51.47
C TYR A 527 -43.46 -11.45 -51.45
N THR A 528 -43.83 -12.05 -52.57
CA THR A 528 -44.90 -13.05 -52.60
C THR A 528 -44.28 -14.40 -52.89
N LEU A 529 -44.28 -15.31 -51.92
CA LEU A 529 -43.99 -16.72 -52.17
C LEU A 529 -45.03 -17.27 -53.15
#